data_AF-A0A7J8LGY2-F1
#
_entry.id   AF-A0A7J8LGY2-F1
#
_cell.length_a   1.000
_cell.length_b   1.000
_cell.length_c   1.000
_cell.angle_alpha   90.00
_cell.angle_beta   90.00
_cell.angle_gamma   90.00
#
_symmetry.space_group_name_H-M   'P 1'
#
loop_
_entity.id
_entity.type
_entity.pdbx_description
1 polymer ?
#
loop_
_entity_poly.entity_id
_entity_poly.type
_entity_poly.pdbx_seq_one_letter_code
_entity_poly.pdbx_strand_id
1 'polypeptide(L)' 'GLGRILIHTDHHLEVVQEIKRNSSTNSISARVRRIQKLLQYKEFWVVRHIRKEANHVVNSIAKMASVDVEG' A
#
# COMPACT_ATOMS: atom_id res chain seq x y z
N GLY A 1 -14.48 12.36 -12.36
CA GLY A 1 -14.09 11.68 -11.10
C GLY A 1 -12.59 11.65 -11.00
N LEU A 2 -12.02 11.74 -9.79
CA LEU A 2 -10.60 11.46 -9.59
C LEU A 2 -10.38 9.97 -9.93
N GLY A 3 -9.51 9.73 -10.90
CA GLY A 3 -9.42 8.49 -11.68
C GLY A 3 -9.22 7.18 -10.90
N ARG A 4 -9.25 6.09 -11.66
CA ARG A 4 -9.15 4.71 -11.15
C ARG A 4 -7.72 4.39 -10.74
N ILE A 5 -7.54 3.75 -9.58
CA ILE A 5 -6.21 3.35 -9.07
C ILE A 5 -6.11 1.84 -8.94
N LEU A 6 -5.01 1.28 -9.42
CA LEU A 6 -4.61 -0.10 -9.16
C LEU A 6 -3.30 -0.10 -8.37
N ILE A 7 -3.32 -0.69 -7.18
CA ILE A 7 -2.18 -0.77 -6.25
C ILE A 7 -1.67 -2.20 -6.24
N HIS A 8 -0.39 -2.37 -6.53
CA HIS A 8 0.33 -3.64 -6.38
C HIS A 8 1.30 -3.53 -5.21
N THR A 9 1.36 -4.57 -4.36
CA THR A 9 2.29 -4.62 -3.24
C THR A 9 2.69 -6.06 -2.92
N ASP A 10 3.92 -6.25 -2.47
CA ASP A 10 4.47 -7.51 -1.94
C ASP A 10 4.53 -7.51 -0.40
N HIS A 11 3.91 -6.54 0.27
CA HIS A 11 3.74 -6.55 1.73
C HIS A 11 2.83 -7.69 2.19
N HIS A 12 2.97 -8.08 3.46
CA HIS A 12 2.18 -9.13 4.09
C HIS A 12 0.69 -9.04 3.72
N LEU A 13 0.10 -10.19 3.39
CA LEU A 13 -1.29 -10.31 2.96
C LEU A 13 -2.26 -9.68 3.96
N GLU A 14 -1.93 -9.70 5.25
CA GLU A 14 -2.67 -9.06 6.33
C GLU A 14 -2.84 -7.56 6.12
N VAL A 15 -1.80 -6.85 5.68
CA VAL A 15 -1.85 -5.40 5.39
C VAL A 15 -2.79 -5.13 4.19
N VAL A 16 -2.73 -5.97 3.16
CA VAL A 16 -3.61 -5.88 2.00
C VAL A 16 -5.07 -6.10 2.39
N GLN A 17 -5.33 -7.07 3.26
CA GLN A 17 -6.67 -7.33 3.80
C GLN A 17 -7.16 -6.18 4.67
N GLU A 18 -6.28 -5.60 5.48
CA GLU A 18 -6.65 -4.50 6.38
C GLU A 18 -6.94 -3.20 5.62
N ILE A 19 -6.22 -2.91 4.54
CA ILE A 19 -6.56 -1.79 3.63
C ILE A 19 -7.95 -2.00 3.02
N LYS A 20 -8.28 -3.24 2.61
CA LYS A 20 -9.60 -3.59 2.04
C LYS A 20 -10.73 -3.53 3.06
N ARG A 21 -10.46 -3.92 4.31
CA ARG A 21 -11.45 -3.87 5.38
C ARG A 21 -11.67 -2.40 5.76
N ASN A 22 -12.72 -1.82 5.21
CA ASN A 22 -13.21 -0.50 5.59
C ASN A 22 -13.88 -0.55 6.98
N SER A 23 -13.20 -1.10 7.99
CA SER A 23 -13.72 -1.25 9.35
C SER A 23 -13.12 -0.20 10.28
N SER A 24 -13.95 0.37 11.15
CA SER A 24 -13.53 1.33 12.18
C SER A 24 -12.89 0.65 13.40
N THR A 25 -12.23 -0.50 13.22
CA THR A 25 -11.65 -1.25 14.33
C THR A 25 -10.44 -0.50 14.91
N ASN A 26 -10.42 -0.31 16.23
CA ASN A 26 -9.35 0.37 16.96
C ASN A 26 -7.96 -0.29 16.82
N SER A 27 -7.87 -1.50 16.23
CA SER A 27 -6.63 -2.22 15.98
C SER A 27 -5.88 -1.81 14.71
N ILE A 28 -6.48 -1.02 13.81
CA ILE A 28 -5.86 -0.68 12.53
C ILE A 28 -4.68 0.26 12.74
N SER A 29 -3.56 0.04 12.04
CA SER A 29 -2.41 0.95 12.11
C SER A 29 -2.76 2.37 11.60
N ALA A 30 -2.12 3.41 12.14
CA ALA A 30 -2.32 4.78 11.68
C ALA A 30 -2.00 4.96 10.17
N ARG A 31 -1.07 4.15 9.64
CA ARG A 31 -0.71 4.13 8.22
C ARG A 31 -1.86 3.62 7.35
N VAL A 32 -2.50 2.51 7.72
CA VAL A 32 -3.64 1.95 6.96
C VAL A 32 -4.83 2.93 6.98
N ARG A 33 -5.14 3.55 8.12
CA ARG A 33 -6.18 4.60 8.18
C ARG A 33 -5.90 5.76 7.23
N ARG A 34 -4.63 6.20 7.15
CA ARG A 34 -4.24 7.28 6.23
C ARG A 34 -4.42 6.86 4.77
N ILE A 35 -4.04 5.63 4.41
CA ILE A 35 -4.24 5.08 3.07
C ILE A 35 -5.74 5.06 2.72
N GLN A 36 -6.59 4.55 3.61
CA GLN A 36 -8.04 4.52 3.39
C GLN A 36 -8.63 5.92 3.17
N LYS A 37 -8.21 6.92 3.97
CA LYS A 37 -8.62 8.33 3.76
C LYS A 37 -8.16 8.91 2.41
N LEU A 38 -7.05 8.45 1.85
CA LEU A 38 -6.62 8.88 0.51
C LEU A 38 -7.46 8.22 -0.58
N LEU A 39 -7.84 6.96 -0.38
CA LEU A 39 -8.61 6.17 -1.32
C LEU A 39 -10.11 6.50 -1.33
N GLN A 40 -10.66 7.05 -0.24
CA GLN A 40 -12.07 7.44 -0.14
C GLN A 40 -12.51 8.44 -1.22
N TYR A 41 -11.57 9.22 -1.78
CA TYR A 41 -11.84 10.23 -2.80
C TYR A 41 -11.71 9.69 -4.24
N LYS A 42 -11.37 8.40 -4.39
CA LYS A 42 -11.20 7.77 -5.71
C LYS A 42 -12.50 7.11 -6.12
N GLU A 43 -12.88 7.31 -7.38
CA GLU A 43 -14.07 6.68 -7.96
C GLU A 43 -13.99 5.15 -7.89
N PHE A 44 -12.79 4.61 -8.09
CA PHE A 44 -12.52 3.19 -8.00
C PHE A 44 -11.07 2.94 -7.59
N TRP A 45 -10.85 1.97 -6.72
CA TRP A 45 -9.51 1.53 -6.38
C TRP A 45 -9.48 0.03 -6.09
N VAL A 46 -8.33 -0.61 -6.38
CA VAL A 46 -8.07 -2.02 -6.07
C VAL A 46 -6.66 -2.14 -5.51
N VAL A 47 -6.51 -2.96 -4.47
CA VAL A 47 -5.20 -3.38 -3.96
C VAL A 47 -5.00 -4.88 -4.15
N ARG A 48 -3.85 -5.25 -4.72
CA ARG A 48 -3.46 -6.63 -5.02
C ARG A 48 -2.13 -6.96 -4.37
N HIS A 49 -2.09 -8.11 -3.70
CA HIS A 49 -0.84 -8.74 -3.31
C HIS A 49 -0.19 -9.36 -4.55
N ILE A 50 1.10 -9.08 -4.75
CA ILE A 50 1.93 -9.66 -5.81
C ILE A 50 3.17 -10.29 -5.19
N ARG A 51 3.81 -11.21 -5.92
CA ARG A 51 5.07 -11.79 -5.46
C ARG A 51 6.19 -10.74 -5.46
N LYS A 52 7.17 -10.89 -4.56
CA LYS A 52 8.30 -9.96 -4.40
C LYS A 52 9.08 -9.74 -5.69
N GLU A 53 9.25 -10.79 -6.48
CA GLU A 53 9.97 -10.77 -7.76
C GLU A 53 9.23 -9.90 -8.79
N ALA A 54 7.90 -9.88 -8.74
CA ALA A 54 7.09 -9.01 -9.59
C ALA A 54 7.11 -7.54 -9.13
N ASN A 55 7.49 -7.26 -7.87
CA ASN A 55 7.62 -5.91 -7.32
C ASN A 55 9.08 -5.38 -7.32
N HIS A 56 9.95 -5.93 -8.17
CA HIS A 56 11.38 -5.66 -8.16
C HIS A 56 11.74 -4.17 -8.34
N VAL A 57 11.00 -3.41 -9.15
CA VAL A 57 11.25 -1.97 -9.35
C VAL A 57 11.09 -1.20 -8.04
N VAL A 58 10.00 -1.43 -7.32
CA VAL A 58 9.73 -0.78 -6.03
C VAL A 58 10.79 -1.18 -5.00
N ASN A 59 11.16 -2.47 -4.98
CA ASN A 59 12.20 -2.98 -4.10
C ASN A 59 13.58 -2.35 -4.39
N SER A 60 13.94 -2.14 -5.66
CA SER A 60 15.17 -1.45 -6.03
C SER A 60 15.16 0.03 -5.61
N ILE A 61 14.04 0.73 -5.78
CA ILE A 61 13.90 2.13 -5.34
C ILE A 61 14.03 2.23 -3.81
N ALA A 62 13.35 1.35 -3.07
CA ALA A 62 13.44 1.31 -1.62
C ALA A 62 14.88 1.00 -1.15
N LYS A 63 15.57 0.08 -1.84
CA LYS A 63 16.97 -0.23 -1.53
C LYS A 63 17.87 0.97 -1.77
N MET A 64 17.75 1.68 -2.90
CA MET A 64 18.53 2.90 -3.18
C MET A 64 18.32 3.96 -2.09
N ALA A 65 17.06 4.22 -1.72
CA ALA A 65 16.73 5.18 -0.67
C ALA A 65 17.26 4.78 0.72
N SER A 66 17.49 3.48 0.96
CA SER A 66 18.03 2.99 2.24
C SER A 66 19.56 3.15 2.32
N VAL A 67 20.25 3.18 1.17
CA VAL A 67 21.71 3.34 1.12
C VAL A 67 22.14 4.78 1.46
N ASP A 68 21.28 5.76 1.22
CA ASP A 68 21.55 7.18 1.51
C ASP A 68 21.43 7.56 3.01
N VAL A 69 21.04 6.62 3.89
CA VAL A 69 20.83 6.90 5.33
C VAL A 69 22.05 6.51 6.19
N GLU A 70 23.04 5.83 5.62
CA GLU A 70 24.29 5.43 6.31
C GLU A 70 25.50 6.32 5.94
N GLY A 71 25.26 7.60 5.61
CA GLY A 71 26.29 8.61 5.29
C GLY A 71 26.54 9.61 6.39
#